data_AF-A0AAD8EEF4-F1
#
_entry.id   AF-A0AAD8EEF4-F1
#
_cell.length_a   1.000
_cell.length_b   1.000
_cell.length_c   1.000
_cell.angle_alpha   90.00
_cell.angle_beta   90.00
_cell.angle_gamma   90.00
#
_symmetry.space_group_name_H-M   'P 1'
#
loop_
_entity.id
_entity.type
_entity.pdbx_description
1 polymer ?
#
loop_
_entity_poly.entity_id
_entity_poly.type
_entity_poly.pdbx_seq_one_letter_code
_entity_poly.pdbx_strand_id
1 'polypeptide(L)'
;DQTPHGKNPKNERIQRVTHLKSRVTFNILTDDISLPSKNLPPEISRLLRVTSEMEYLPIVQYDFLNNRLRDLIHITPNHTSTEVSLVYTPISIGKLRNLFTREPMTSIMFSVYAEKRNLIESTKEFNWKNRRIGVILRICRCVCIREFWLLFDFLAFKNDVSFWRRKQNLVGLSSRTVLWRAFSQAVIFLYLMDEETSLLVLIPTGIATIIE
;
A
#
# COMPACT_ATOMS: atom_id res chain seq x y z
N ASP A 1 37.60 -7.16 39.39
CA ASP A 1 36.40 -7.42 38.57
C ASP A 1 36.76 -7.74 37.14
N GLN A 2 36.85 -9.04 36.85
CA GLN A 2 36.98 -9.57 35.50
C GLN A 2 35.57 -9.72 34.91
N THR A 3 35.23 -8.89 33.94
CA THR A 3 34.01 -9.03 33.13
C THR A 3 34.09 -10.31 32.30
N PRO A 4 33.13 -11.25 32.39
CA PRO A 4 33.21 -12.48 31.63
C PRO A 4 32.89 -12.23 30.15
N HIS A 5 33.79 -12.76 29.33
CA HIS A 5 33.74 -12.87 27.88
C HIS A 5 32.33 -13.05 27.28
N GLY A 6 32.04 -12.24 26.27
CA GLY A 6 30.94 -12.45 25.33
C GLY A 6 31.02 -13.86 24.73
N LYS A 7 30.01 -14.67 25.02
CA LYS A 7 29.82 -15.98 24.40
C LYS A 7 29.53 -15.76 22.91
N ASN A 8 30.44 -16.21 22.06
CA ASN A 8 30.21 -16.36 20.62
C ASN A 8 28.92 -17.19 20.43
N PRO A 9 27.97 -16.77 19.58
CA PRO A 9 26.79 -17.58 19.29
C PRO A 9 27.27 -18.90 18.69
N LYS A 10 26.94 -20.00 19.37
CA LYS A 10 27.22 -21.34 18.87
C LYS A 10 26.58 -21.46 17.50
N ASN A 11 27.37 -21.93 16.54
CA ASN A 11 26.95 -22.26 15.18
C ASN A 11 25.90 -23.39 15.28
N GLU A 12 24.64 -23.03 15.48
CA GLU A 12 23.52 -23.97 15.47
C GLU A 12 23.43 -24.54 14.06
N ARG A 13 23.80 -25.82 13.91
CA ARG A 13 23.61 -26.53 12.65
C ARG A 13 22.13 -26.47 12.32
N ILE A 14 21.78 -25.73 11.27
CA ILE A 14 20.41 -25.63 10.75
C ILE A 14 19.96 -27.04 10.36
N GLN A 15 19.19 -27.69 11.23
CA GLN A 15 18.66 -29.01 10.96
C GLN A 15 17.55 -28.87 9.92
N ARG A 16 17.73 -29.50 8.75
CA ARG A 16 16.68 -29.54 7.72
C ARG A 16 15.51 -30.35 8.27
N VAL A 17 14.38 -29.68 8.44
CA VAL A 17 13.13 -30.30 8.90
C VAL A 17 12.07 -30.26 7.80
N THR A 18 11.26 -31.32 7.74
CA THR A 18 10.20 -31.47 6.72
C THR A 18 8.92 -30.80 7.21
N HIS A 19 8.28 -30.04 6.32
CA HIS A 19 7.02 -29.37 6.62
C HIS A 19 5.92 -29.83 5.66
N LEU A 20 4.68 -29.92 6.17
CA LEU A 20 3.45 -30.12 5.42
C LEU A 20 2.65 -28.82 5.36
N LYS A 21 1.91 -28.56 4.29
CA LYS A 21 0.94 -27.47 4.26
C LYS A 21 -0.41 -27.94 4.79
N SER A 22 -0.89 -27.30 5.85
CA SER A 22 -2.22 -27.51 6.41
C SER A 22 -3.35 -26.99 5.53
N ARG A 23 -3.07 -25.96 4.72
CA ARG A 23 -4.06 -25.32 3.85
C ARG A 23 -3.48 -25.11 2.47
N VAL A 24 -4.17 -25.64 1.46
CA VAL A 24 -3.77 -25.54 0.05
C VAL A 24 -4.92 -24.87 -0.69
N THR A 25 -4.64 -23.72 -1.30
CA THR A 25 -5.63 -22.97 -2.07
C THR A 25 -5.35 -23.12 -3.56
N PHE A 26 -6.40 -23.39 -4.34
CA PHE A 26 -6.34 -23.45 -5.79
C PHE A 26 -7.27 -22.41 -6.41
N ASN A 27 -6.80 -21.80 -7.48
CA ASN A 27 -7.55 -20.86 -8.28
C ASN A 27 -8.11 -21.58 -9.50
N ILE A 28 -9.40 -21.42 -9.77
CA ILE A 28 -10.10 -22.03 -10.91
C ILE A 28 -10.66 -20.90 -11.77
N LEU A 29 -10.40 -20.94 -13.07
CA LEU A 29 -11.03 -20.02 -14.02
C LEU A 29 -12.50 -20.42 -14.19
N THR A 30 -13.41 -19.57 -13.73
CA THR A 30 -14.86 -19.81 -13.79
C THR A 30 -15.58 -18.91 -14.80
N ASP A 31 -14.86 -18.00 -15.45
CA ASP A 31 -15.45 -17.10 -16.44
C ASP A 31 -15.70 -17.84 -17.75
N ASP A 32 -16.92 -17.71 -18.29
CA ASP A 32 -17.29 -18.21 -19.60
C ASP A 32 -16.77 -17.25 -20.68
N ILE A 33 -15.54 -17.51 -21.16
CA ILE A 33 -14.89 -16.67 -22.16
C ILE A 33 -14.42 -17.47 -23.37
N SER A 34 -14.75 -16.98 -24.56
CA SER A 34 -14.22 -17.53 -25.81
C SER A 34 -12.78 -17.06 -26.02
N LEU A 35 -11.82 -17.95 -25.79
CA LEU A 35 -10.39 -17.66 -25.99
C LEU A 35 -10.01 -17.83 -27.48
N PRO A 36 -9.39 -16.81 -28.11
CA PRO A 36 -9.04 -16.90 -29.54
C PRO A 36 -7.83 -17.82 -29.75
N SER A 37 -8.02 -18.95 -30.44
CA SER A 37 -6.96 -19.97 -30.65
C SER A 37 -5.67 -19.43 -31.30
N LYS A 38 -5.72 -18.33 -32.07
CA LYS A 38 -4.60 -17.83 -32.88
C LYS A 38 -3.73 -16.77 -32.18
N ASN A 39 -4.24 -16.12 -31.14
CA ASN A 39 -3.58 -14.96 -30.48
C ASN A 39 -3.55 -15.11 -28.94
N LEU A 40 -3.35 -16.33 -28.45
CA LEU A 40 -3.22 -16.56 -27.01
C LEU A 40 -1.84 -16.12 -26.52
N PRO A 41 -1.76 -15.36 -25.41
CA PRO A 41 -0.51 -15.10 -24.73
C PRO A 41 0.23 -16.40 -24.38
N PRO A 42 1.56 -16.44 -24.48
CA PRO A 42 2.35 -17.65 -24.26
C PRO A 42 2.22 -18.23 -22.84
N GLU A 43 1.79 -17.43 -21.88
CA GLU A 43 1.56 -17.84 -20.50
C GLU A 43 0.32 -18.72 -20.37
N ILE A 44 -0.75 -18.42 -21.12
CA ILE A 44 -2.02 -19.14 -21.07
C ILE A 44 -1.97 -20.35 -22.00
N SER A 45 -1.32 -20.23 -23.16
CA SER A 45 -1.24 -21.30 -24.16
C SER A 45 -0.61 -22.59 -23.62
N ARG A 46 0.29 -22.50 -22.64
CA ARG A 46 0.94 -23.67 -22.01
C ARG A 46 0.02 -24.47 -21.09
N LEU A 47 -1.03 -23.86 -20.58
CA LEU A 47 -1.94 -24.44 -19.59
C LEU A 47 -3.28 -24.83 -20.21
N LEU A 48 -3.59 -24.23 -21.35
CA LEU A 48 -4.77 -24.52 -22.11
C LEU A 48 -4.64 -25.90 -22.78
N ARG A 49 -5.49 -26.84 -22.36
CA ARG A 49 -5.66 -28.13 -23.02
C ARG A 49 -6.99 -28.09 -23.76
N VAL A 50 -6.93 -28.27 -25.09
CA VAL A 50 -8.11 -28.25 -25.96
C VAL A 50 -8.52 -29.69 -26.27
N THR A 51 -9.82 -29.96 -26.16
CA THR A 51 -10.45 -31.22 -26.59
C THR A 51 -10.69 -31.20 -28.10
N SER A 52 -10.93 -32.35 -28.72
CA SER A 52 -11.28 -32.45 -30.15
C SER A 52 -12.51 -31.61 -30.56
N GLU A 53 -13.37 -31.26 -29.61
CA GLU A 53 -14.59 -30.46 -29.80
C GLU A 53 -14.35 -28.94 -29.71
N MET A 54 -13.10 -28.47 -29.73
CA MET A 54 -12.72 -27.04 -29.60
C MET A 54 -13.07 -26.41 -28.23
N GLU A 55 -13.33 -27.23 -27.22
CA GLU A 55 -13.50 -26.80 -25.83
C GLU A 55 -12.18 -26.84 -25.07
N TYR A 56 -12.01 -25.94 -24.09
CA TYR A 56 -10.84 -25.93 -23.21
C TYR A 56 -11.17 -26.56 -21.85
N LEU A 57 -10.22 -27.32 -21.30
CA LEU A 57 -10.31 -27.83 -19.93
C LEU A 57 -10.19 -26.68 -18.92
N PRO A 58 -10.89 -26.78 -17.76
CA PRO A 58 -10.84 -25.74 -16.74
C PRO A 58 -9.40 -25.52 -16.27
N ILE A 59 -8.95 -24.27 -16.35
CA ILE A 59 -7.60 -23.91 -15.93
C ILE A 59 -7.59 -23.83 -14.40
N VAL A 60 -6.82 -24.73 -13.79
CA VAL A 60 -6.60 -24.79 -12.34
C VAL A 60 -5.14 -24.44 -12.06
N GLN A 61 -4.92 -23.43 -11.23
CA GLN A 61 -3.58 -23.01 -10.81
C GLN A 61 -3.46 -23.03 -9.28
N TYR A 62 -2.29 -23.43 -8.79
CA TYR A 62 -1.96 -23.30 -7.37
C TYR A 62 -1.88 -21.83 -6.95
N ASP A 63 -2.56 -21.44 -5.88
CA ASP A 63 -2.52 -20.06 -5.37
C ASP A 63 -1.26 -19.82 -4.54
N PHE A 64 -0.20 -19.39 -5.22
CA PHE A 64 1.06 -19.06 -4.57
C PHE A 64 0.97 -17.77 -3.73
N LEU A 65 0.03 -16.85 -4.01
CA LEU A 65 -0.07 -15.57 -3.30
C LEU A 65 -0.68 -15.73 -1.91
N ASN A 66 -1.63 -16.64 -1.77
CA ASN A 66 -2.23 -16.97 -0.48
C ASN A 66 -1.46 -18.04 0.28
N ASN A 67 -0.30 -18.46 -0.22
CA ASN A 67 0.58 -19.40 0.47
C ASN A 67 1.34 -18.69 1.60
N ARG A 68 1.01 -19.00 2.85
CA ARG A 68 1.60 -18.33 4.02
C ARG A 68 2.47 -19.29 4.83
N LEU A 69 3.58 -18.78 5.37
CA LEU A 69 4.53 -19.59 6.15
C LEU A 69 3.91 -20.18 7.43
N ARG A 70 2.91 -19.52 8.02
CA ARG A 70 2.24 -20.02 9.23
C ARG A 70 1.37 -21.26 8.99
N ASP A 71 1.03 -21.56 7.73
CA ASP A 71 0.21 -22.71 7.39
C ASP A 71 1.07 -23.99 7.25
N LEU A 72 2.40 -23.89 7.49
CA LEU A 72 3.36 -24.99 7.50
C LEU A 72 3.34 -25.70 8.86
N ILE A 73 3.06 -27.00 8.85
CA ILE A 73 3.10 -27.89 10.02
C ILE A 73 4.37 -28.74 9.93
N HIS A 74 5.12 -28.83 11.02
CA HIS A 74 6.31 -29.69 11.09
C HIS A 74 5.92 -31.18 11.13
N ILE A 75 6.49 -31.98 10.24
CA ILE A 75 6.25 -33.43 10.21
C ILE A 75 7.33 -34.14 11.03
N THR A 76 6.91 -34.79 12.11
CA THR A 76 7.74 -35.69 12.91
C THR A 76 7.40 -37.15 12.54
N PRO A 77 8.33 -38.11 12.63
CA PRO A 77 8.05 -39.53 12.33
C PRO A 77 6.85 -40.14 13.06
N ASN A 78 6.39 -39.51 14.15
CA ASN A 78 5.23 -39.96 14.94
C ASN A 78 3.87 -39.46 14.42
N HIS A 79 3.84 -38.53 13.44
CA HIS A 79 2.59 -38.05 12.85
C HIS A 79 2.09 -39.02 11.78
N THR A 80 0.97 -39.70 12.05
CA THR A 80 0.35 -40.68 11.13
C THR A 80 -0.83 -40.11 10.33
N SER A 81 -1.48 -39.05 10.81
CA SER A 81 -2.57 -38.37 10.10
C SER A 81 -2.53 -36.86 10.35
N THR A 82 -2.78 -36.09 9.30
CA THR A 82 -2.85 -34.62 9.33
C THR A 82 -3.98 -34.15 8.43
N GLU A 83 -4.84 -33.29 8.95
CA GLU A 83 -5.91 -32.70 8.19
C GLU A 83 -5.36 -31.61 7.25
N VAL A 84 -5.65 -31.72 5.96
CA VAL A 84 -5.27 -30.73 4.95
C VAL A 84 -6.53 -30.13 4.36
N SER A 85 -6.71 -28.82 4.56
CA SER A 85 -7.82 -28.05 4.02
C SER A 85 -7.55 -27.64 2.58
N LEU A 86 -8.35 -28.16 1.66
CA LEU A 86 -8.34 -27.79 0.25
C LEU A 86 -9.38 -26.69 0.00
N VAL A 87 -8.92 -25.50 -0.39
CA VAL A 87 -9.79 -24.33 -0.62
C VAL A 87 -9.76 -23.98 -2.10
N TYR A 88 -10.94 -23.89 -2.72
CA TYR A 88 -11.06 -23.42 -4.09
C TYR A 88 -11.44 -21.93 -4.12
N THR A 89 -10.89 -21.18 -5.07
CA THR A 89 -11.21 -19.76 -5.27
C THR A 89 -11.49 -19.51 -6.76
N PRO A 90 -12.69 -19.03 -7.13
CA PRO A 90 -12.98 -18.66 -8.51
C PRO A 90 -12.20 -17.39 -8.89
N ILE A 91 -11.59 -17.37 -10.07
CA ILE A 91 -10.84 -16.23 -10.57
C ILE A 91 -11.21 -15.88 -12.01
N SER A 92 -11.10 -14.59 -12.31
CA SER A 92 -11.29 -14.08 -13.67
C SER A 92 -10.01 -14.17 -14.50
N ILE A 93 -10.13 -14.18 -15.83
CA ILE A 93 -9.02 -14.22 -16.79
C ILE A 93 -7.99 -13.10 -16.59
N GLY A 94 -8.44 -11.89 -16.24
CA GLY A 94 -7.55 -10.75 -16.00
C GLY A 94 -6.68 -11.00 -14.77
N LYS A 95 -7.28 -11.51 -13.70
CA LYS A 95 -6.59 -11.86 -12.45
C LYS A 95 -5.66 -13.06 -12.66
N LEU A 96 -6.08 -14.04 -13.45
CA LEU A 96 -5.28 -15.20 -13.85
C LEU A 96 -4.01 -14.75 -14.60
N ARG A 97 -4.15 -13.91 -15.62
CA ARG A 97 -3.00 -13.36 -16.38
C ARG A 97 -2.03 -12.60 -15.47
N ASN A 98 -2.59 -11.77 -14.60
CA ASN A 98 -1.85 -11.00 -13.61
C ASN A 98 -1.09 -11.87 -12.59
N LEU A 99 -1.62 -13.07 -12.28
CA LEU A 99 -0.99 -14.07 -11.42
C LEU A 99 0.20 -14.73 -12.12
N PHE A 100 0.02 -15.17 -13.37
CA PHE A 100 1.08 -15.78 -14.18
C PHE A 100 2.27 -14.85 -14.42
N THR A 101 2.02 -13.55 -14.64
CA THR A 101 3.12 -12.59 -14.79
C THR A 101 3.93 -12.42 -13.49
N ARG A 102 3.30 -12.58 -12.32
CA ARG A 102 3.96 -12.37 -11.02
C ARG A 102 4.71 -13.58 -10.51
N GLU A 103 4.24 -14.79 -10.81
CA GLU A 103 4.84 -16.04 -10.32
C GLU A 103 6.37 -16.10 -10.54
N PRO A 104 6.90 -15.95 -11.78
CA PRO A 104 8.35 -16.00 -12.01
C PRO A 104 9.08 -14.81 -11.38
N MET A 105 8.46 -13.63 -11.32
CA MET A 105 9.06 -12.46 -10.70
C MET A 105 9.25 -12.67 -9.19
N THR A 106 8.28 -13.33 -8.55
CA THR A 106 8.30 -13.58 -7.11
C THR A 106 9.33 -14.65 -6.73
N SER A 107 9.52 -15.69 -7.56
CA SER A 107 10.54 -16.70 -7.30
C SER A 107 11.95 -16.14 -7.45
N ILE A 108 12.19 -15.30 -8.47
CA ILE A 108 13.45 -14.58 -8.66
C ILE A 108 13.69 -13.59 -7.51
N MET A 109 12.66 -12.84 -7.09
CA MET A 109 12.78 -11.96 -5.93
C MET A 109 13.13 -12.77 -4.67
N PHE A 110 12.48 -13.92 -4.47
CA PHE A 110 12.73 -14.78 -3.31
C PHE A 110 14.14 -15.36 -3.31
N SER A 111 14.68 -15.80 -4.46
CA SER A 111 16.06 -16.31 -4.53
C SER A 111 17.08 -15.21 -4.29
N VAL A 112 16.91 -14.03 -4.90
CA VAL A 112 17.76 -12.85 -4.66
C VAL A 112 17.67 -12.39 -3.21
N TYR A 113 16.48 -12.46 -2.62
CA TYR A 113 16.28 -12.13 -1.20
C TYR A 113 16.89 -13.18 -0.28
N ALA A 114 16.78 -14.47 -0.59
CA ALA A 114 17.35 -15.57 0.19
C ALA A 114 18.88 -15.55 0.19
N GLU A 115 19.49 -15.27 -0.96
CA GLU A 115 20.94 -15.06 -1.08
C GLU A 115 21.40 -13.87 -0.23
N LYS A 116 20.66 -12.75 -0.30
CA LYS A 116 20.90 -11.62 0.59
C LYS A 116 20.68 -11.98 2.05
N ARG A 117 19.71 -12.84 2.40
CA ARG A 117 19.45 -13.26 3.78
C ARG A 117 20.61 -14.00 4.41
N ASN A 118 21.34 -14.82 3.64
CA ASN A 118 22.58 -15.45 4.10
C ASN A 118 23.68 -14.42 4.42
N LEU A 119 23.63 -13.23 3.82
CA LEU A 119 24.49 -12.10 4.16
C LEU A 119 23.89 -11.21 5.29
N ILE A 120 22.59 -11.32 5.58
CA ILE A 120 21.83 -10.48 6.53
C ILE A 120 21.58 -11.21 7.86
N GLU A 121 22.52 -12.03 8.31
CA GLU A 121 22.56 -12.45 9.72
C GLU A 121 22.88 -11.26 10.66
N SER A 122 23.20 -10.08 10.10
CA SER A 122 23.17 -8.78 10.78
C SER A 122 21.73 -8.24 10.94
N THR A 123 20.92 -8.93 11.74
CA THR A 123 19.49 -8.70 12.03
C THR A 123 19.10 -7.26 12.48
N LYS A 124 20.06 -6.34 12.63
CA LYS A 124 19.82 -4.92 12.90
C LYS A 124 19.45 -4.10 11.65
N GLU A 125 19.91 -4.47 10.46
CA GLU A 125 19.71 -3.66 9.25
C GLU A 125 18.30 -3.79 8.65
N PHE A 126 17.68 -4.97 8.76
CA PHE A 126 16.35 -5.22 8.20
C PHE A 126 15.24 -4.46 8.96
N ASN A 127 15.28 -4.50 10.30
CA ASN A 127 14.38 -3.70 11.13
C ASN A 127 14.59 -2.20 10.92
N TRP A 128 15.84 -1.78 10.73
CA TRP A 128 16.16 -0.38 10.46
C TRP A 128 15.63 0.09 9.10
N LYS A 129 15.70 -0.76 8.07
CA LYS A 129 15.17 -0.44 6.73
C LYS A 129 13.64 -0.37 6.73
N ASN A 130 12.94 -1.31 7.38
CA ASN A 130 11.48 -1.28 7.51
C ASN A 130 11.00 -0.07 8.33
N ARG A 131 11.73 0.29 9.40
CA ARG A 131 11.44 1.50 10.17
C ARG A 131 11.66 2.78 9.34
N ARG A 132 12.73 2.84 8.54
CA ARG A 132 13.01 3.97 7.63
C ARG A 132 11.93 4.12 6.56
N ILE A 133 11.50 3.03 5.95
CA ILE A 133 10.41 3.06 4.95
C ILE A 133 9.11 3.55 5.59
N GLY A 134 8.77 3.08 6.79
CA GLY A 134 7.60 3.57 7.54
C GLY A 134 7.68 5.06 7.88
N VAL A 135 8.87 5.56 8.21
CA VAL A 135 9.11 7.00 8.47
C VAL A 135 8.97 7.82 7.18
N ILE A 136 9.54 7.37 6.07
CA ILE A 136 9.44 8.04 4.77
C ILE A 136 7.98 8.13 4.31
N LEU A 137 7.21 7.06 4.43
CA LEU A 137 5.79 7.06 4.09
C LEU A 137 4.99 8.04 4.97
N ARG A 138 5.32 8.13 6.26
CA ARG A 138 4.67 9.08 7.18
C ARG A 138 4.98 10.54 6.82
N ILE A 139 6.23 10.84 6.45
CA ILE A 139 6.65 12.18 5.99
C ILE A 139 5.98 12.53 4.67
N CYS A 140 5.99 11.62 3.69
CA CYS A 140 5.37 11.81 2.39
C CYS A 140 3.88 12.18 2.53
N ARG A 141 3.15 11.45 3.37
CA ARG A 141 1.74 11.77 3.68
C ARG A 141 1.57 13.19 4.23
N CYS A 142 2.42 13.62 5.15
CA CYS A 142 2.35 14.97 5.71
C CYS A 142 2.64 16.05 4.67
N VAL A 143 3.63 15.83 3.80
CA VAL A 143 4.00 16.78 2.74
C VAL A 143 2.85 16.94 1.74
N CYS A 144 2.30 15.82 1.24
CA CYS A 144 1.17 15.87 0.31
C CYS A 144 -0.03 16.62 0.91
N ILE A 145 -0.42 16.29 2.15
CA ILE A 145 -1.55 16.97 2.82
C ILE A 145 -1.26 18.47 2.95
N ARG A 146 -0.03 18.86 3.30
CA ARG A 146 0.34 20.27 3.47
C ARG A 146 0.32 21.04 2.15
N GLU A 147 0.79 20.45 1.07
CA GLU A 147 0.74 21.05 -0.27
C GLU A 147 -0.70 21.27 -0.73
N PHE A 148 -1.57 20.26 -0.56
CA PHE A 148 -2.99 20.41 -0.88
C PHE A 148 -3.66 21.51 -0.04
N TRP A 149 -3.36 21.55 1.26
CA TRP A 149 -3.89 22.59 2.14
C TRP A 149 -3.45 23.99 1.69
N LEU A 150 -2.16 24.17 1.37
CA LEU A 150 -1.64 25.45 0.84
C LEU A 150 -2.28 25.83 -0.50
N LEU A 151 -2.50 24.86 -1.39
CA LEU A 151 -3.20 25.11 -2.66
C LEU A 151 -4.63 25.60 -2.41
N PHE A 152 -5.37 25.00 -1.47
CA PHE A 152 -6.72 25.43 -1.14
C PHE A 152 -6.75 26.83 -0.52
N ASP A 153 -5.84 27.13 0.40
CA ASP A 153 -5.70 28.48 0.97
C ASP A 153 -5.37 29.52 -0.10
N PHE A 154 -4.48 29.18 -1.03
CA PHE A 154 -4.15 30.06 -2.15
C PHE A 154 -5.33 30.30 -3.09
N LEU A 155 -6.11 29.25 -3.39
CA LEU A 155 -7.32 29.37 -4.22
C LEU A 155 -8.41 30.19 -3.53
N ALA A 156 -8.62 29.97 -2.23
CA ALA A 156 -9.58 30.74 -1.42
C ALA A 156 -9.18 32.23 -1.40
N PHE A 157 -7.91 32.52 -1.09
CA PHE A 157 -7.38 33.88 -1.11
C PHE A 157 -7.52 34.54 -2.48
N LYS A 158 -7.18 33.82 -3.55
CA LYS A 158 -7.33 34.32 -4.93
C LYS A 158 -8.79 34.61 -5.26
N ASN A 159 -9.71 33.76 -4.82
CA ASN A 159 -11.14 33.95 -5.02
C ASN A 159 -11.65 35.18 -4.27
N ASP A 160 -11.26 35.36 -3.00
CA ASP A 160 -11.70 36.47 -2.16
C ASP A 160 -11.16 37.81 -2.70
N VAL A 161 -9.87 37.90 -3.03
CA VAL A 161 -9.28 39.11 -3.66
C VAL A 161 -9.96 39.43 -4.99
N SER A 162 -10.25 38.40 -5.79
CA SER A 162 -10.89 38.56 -7.09
C SER A 162 -12.37 38.96 -6.98
N PHE A 163 -13.05 38.58 -5.89
CA PHE A 163 -14.42 38.99 -5.59
C PHE A 163 -14.49 40.49 -5.28
N TRP A 164 -13.62 40.96 -4.38
CA TRP A 164 -13.54 42.36 -3.99
C TRP A 164 -13.02 43.26 -5.12
N ARG A 165 -12.04 42.80 -5.92
CA ARG A 165 -11.52 43.57 -7.07
C ARG A 165 -12.58 43.80 -8.18
N ARG A 166 -13.53 42.88 -8.38
CA ARG A 166 -14.53 42.98 -9.47
C ARG A 166 -15.83 43.70 -9.07
N LYS A 167 -16.07 43.94 -7.79
CA LYS A 167 -17.28 44.62 -7.30
C LYS A 167 -17.13 46.14 -7.37
N GLN A 168 -17.75 46.77 -8.36
CA GLN A 168 -17.87 48.25 -8.41
C GLN A 168 -19.16 48.78 -7.76
N ASN A 169 -20.17 47.93 -7.55
CA ASN A 169 -21.43 48.29 -6.90
C ASN A 169 -21.75 47.31 -5.75
N LEU A 170 -21.99 47.83 -4.55
CA LEU A 170 -22.30 47.07 -3.32
C LEU A 170 -23.71 46.45 -3.31
N VAL A 171 -24.48 46.65 -4.37
CA VAL A 171 -25.86 46.16 -4.48
C VAL A 171 -25.86 44.62 -4.50
N GLY A 172 -26.67 44.02 -3.61
CA GLY A 172 -26.79 42.56 -3.45
C GLY A 172 -25.91 41.92 -2.36
N LEU A 173 -25.12 42.71 -1.62
CA LEU A 173 -24.37 42.23 -0.45
C LEU A 173 -25.07 42.70 0.84
N SER A 174 -25.44 41.76 1.71
CA SER A 174 -25.96 42.11 3.05
C SER A 174 -24.83 42.64 3.92
N SER A 175 -24.85 43.95 4.25
CA SER A 175 -23.84 44.57 5.12
C SER A 175 -23.74 43.87 6.48
N ARG A 176 -24.83 43.27 6.96
CA ARG A 176 -24.84 42.48 8.20
C ARG A 176 -24.00 41.21 8.09
N THR A 177 -24.07 40.53 6.95
CA THR A 177 -23.31 39.30 6.71
C THR A 177 -21.82 39.59 6.54
N VAL A 178 -21.47 40.68 5.84
CA VAL A 178 -20.07 41.11 5.70
C VAL A 178 -19.47 41.51 7.04
N LEU A 179 -20.18 42.34 7.81
CA LEU A 179 -19.70 42.77 9.13
C LEU A 179 -19.47 41.58 10.07
N TRP A 180 -20.38 40.60 10.06
CA TRP A 180 -20.22 39.38 10.86
C TRP A 180 -19.03 38.52 10.40
N ARG A 181 -18.77 38.47 9.09
CA ARG A 181 -17.60 37.79 8.53
C ARG A 181 -16.29 38.49 8.87
N ALA A 182 -16.20 39.80 8.68
CA ALA A 182 -15.03 40.60 9.06
C ALA A 182 -14.74 40.48 10.57
N PHE A 183 -15.77 40.54 11.41
CA PHE A 183 -15.61 40.34 12.86
C PHE A 183 -15.09 38.94 13.20
N SER A 184 -15.64 37.90 12.58
CA SER A 184 -15.18 36.52 12.78
C SER A 184 -13.73 36.35 12.32
N GLN A 185 -13.36 36.90 11.16
CA GLN A 185 -12.00 36.87 10.61
C GLN A 185 -11.00 37.60 11.53
N ALA A 186 -11.42 38.73 12.12
CA ALA A 186 -10.61 39.50 13.08
C ALA A 186 -10.37 38.74 14.39
N VAL A 187 -11.39 38.07 14.94
CA VAL A 187 -11.24 37.23 16.15
C VAL A 187 -10.29 36.06 15.86
N ILE A 188 -10.42 35.43 14.70
CA ILE A 188 -9.53 34.35 14.26
C ILE A 188 -8.10 34.86 14.12
N PHE A 189 -7.88 36.01 13.46
CA PHE A 189 -6.55 36.62 13.33
C PHE A 189 -5.92 36.93 14.68
N LEU A 190 -6.67 37.55 15.60
CA LEU A 190 -6.19 37.91 16.93
C LEU A 190 -5.81 36.66 17.74
N TYR A 191 -6.58 35.59 17.59
CA TYR A 191 -6.29 34.28 18.19
C TYR A 191 -5.01 33.65 17.61
N LEU A 192 -4.84 33.66 16.28
CA LEU A 192 -3.62 33.14 15.64
C LEU A 192 -2.36 33.94 16.01
N MET A 193 -2.51 35.23 16.28
CA MET A 193 -1.44 36.11 16.72
C MET A 193 -1.00 35.83 18.16
N ASP A 194 -1.94 35.50 19.05
CA ASP A 194 -1.66 35.14 20.45
C ASP A 194 -0.97 33.77 20.57
N GLU A 195 -1.34 32.82 19.72
CA GLU A 195 -0.80 31.45 19.73
C GLU A 195 0.55 31.30 18.98
N GLU A 196 1.21 32.42 18.59
CA GLU A 196 2.49 32.47 17.84
C GLU A 196 2.55 31.48 16.65
N THR A 197 1.44 31.37 15.89
CA THR A 197 1.35 30.42 14.78
C THR A 197 2.30 30.77 13.63
N SER A 198 2.69 29.75 12.84
CA SER A 198 3.63 29.92 11.72
C SER A 198 3.18 31.05 10.79
N LEU A 199 4.09 32.00 10.53
CA LEU A 199 3.92 33.21 9.69
C LEU A 199 3.19 32.98 8.36
N LEU A 200 3.29 31.77 7.81
CA LEU A 200 2.69 31.36 6.53
C LEU A 200 1.15 31.35 6.56
N VAL A 201 0.52 31.20 7.72
CA VAL A 201 -0.95 31.29 7.88
C VAL A 201 -1.35 32.69 8.36
N LEU A 202 -0.54 33.34 9.19
CA LEU A 202 -0.84 34.65 9.75
C LEU A 202 -0.90 35.77 8.68
N ILE A 203 0.00 35.75 7.69
CA ILE A 203 0.07 36.75 6.62
C ILE A 203 -1.19 36.75 5.73
N PRO A 204 -1.62 35.61 5.13
CA PRO A 204 -2.82 35.60 4.30
C PRO A 204 -4.09 35.91 5.11
N THR A 205 -4.20 35.45 6.36
CA THR A 205 -5.34 35.79 7.23
C THR A 205 -5.35 37.28 7.58
N GLY A 206 -4.20 37.90 7.87
CA GLY A 206 -4.10 39.33 8.13
C GLY A 206 -4.50 40.18 6.92
N ILE A 207 -4.01 39.83 5.73
CA ILE A 207 -4.40 40.52 4.48
C ILE A 207 -5.91 40.34 4.22
N ALA A 208 -6.46 39.15 4.42
CA ALA A 208 -7.90 38.91 4.27
C ALA A 208 -8.73 39.75 5.27
N THR A 209 -8.28 39.88 6.52
CA THR A 209 -8.94 40.70 7.55
C THR A 209 -8.91 42.20 7.21
N ILE A 210 -7.88 42.65 6.48
CA ILE A 210 -7.77 44.05 6.00
C ILE A 210 -8.63 44.30 4.75
N ILE A 211 -8.83 43.27 3.91
CA ILE A 211 -9.60 43.38 2.68
C ILE A 211 -11.12 43.30 2.92
N GLU A 212 -11.54 42.46 3.88
CA GLU A 212 -12.95 42.23 4.26
C GLU A 212 -13.55 43.42 5.03
#